data_AF-A0AAE3SB10-F1
#
_entry.id   AF-A0AAE3SB10-F1
#
_cell.length_a   1.000
_cell.length_b   1.000
_cell.length_c   1.000
_cell.angle_alpha   90.00
_cell.angle_beta   90.00
_cell.angle_gamma   90.00
#
_symmetry.space_group_name_H-M   'P 1'
#
loop_
_entity.id
_entity.type
_entity.pdbx_description
1 polymer ?
#
loop_
_entity_poly.entity_id
_entity_poly.type
_entity_poly.pdbx_seq_one_letter_code
_entity_poly.pdbx_strand_id
1 'polypeptide(L)'
;MAFYEDKREHYGGALVLFKRNLAVAVPNAKAHRQANWYMRLKIGGRKGYVTRSTKLTIYEDAYEYAKSELLRLQQAAKLGHSLDEHTFEQHWNNWFERNVKNGAWADSRQYWHEKYAERYFKQYFKNKDGTSMLLNDITPSVASGYWDWRIGFWDSAEGKALQKYNAKRRGAKTRSTNNARKAPATKTLLMEQSALNQIFFDAFERGRLQQVFKMRAPAKNRTPTRRAGFDAEEYTTLTRYLRSYR
;
A
#
# COMPACT_ATOMS: atom_id res chain seq x y z
N MET A 1 14.86 -33.82 -20.02
CA MET A 1 14.96 -34.13 -18.58
C MET A 1 13.79 -33.48 -17.86
N ALA A 2 13.06 -34.21 -17.01
CA ALA A 2 11.86 -33.69 -16.37
C ALA A 2 12.22 -32.61 -15.34
N PHE A 3 11.60 -31.43 -15.46
CA PHE A 3 11.85 -30.25 -14.61
C PHE A 3 11.29 -30.40 -13.17
N TYR A 4 10.72 -31.56 -12.85
CA TYR A 4 9.87 -31.80 -11.67
C TYR A 4 10.26 -33.11 -10.99
N GLU A 5 10.49 -33.05 -9.68
CA GLU A 5 10.63 -34.18 -8.76
C GLU A 5 9.37 -34.30 -7.89
N ASP A 6 9.06 -35.50 -7.40
CA ASP A 6 7.94 -35.76 -6.48
C ASP A 6 6.58 -35.19 -6.95
N LYS A 7 6.29 -35.25 -8.26
CA LYS A 7 5.06 -34.69 -8.82
C LYS A 7 3.82 -35.44 -8.31
N ARG A 8 2.89 -34.71 -7.69
CA ARG A 8 1.58 -35.21 -7.24
C ARG A 8 0.46 -34.36 -7.83
N GLU A 9 -0.55 -35.02 -8.38
CA GLU A 9 -1.71 -34.35 -9.00
C GLU A 9 -2.97 -34.56 -8.18
N HIS A 10 -3.79 -33.51 -8.10
CA HIS A 10 -5.06 -33.48 -7.37
C HIS A 10 -6.15 -32.83 -8.22
N TYR A 11 -7.41 -33.16 -7.93
CA TYR A 11 -8.59 -32.57 -8.57
C TYR A 11 -8.55 -32.64 -10.11
N GLY A 12 -8.17 -33.80 -10.67
CA GLY A 12 -8.09 -33.99 -12.12
C GLY A 12 -7.03 -33.12 -12.81
N GLY A 13 -5.93 -32.82 -12.11
CA GLY A 13 -4.84 -31.98 -12.61
C GLY A 13 -5.06 -30.47 -12.42
N ALA A 14 -6.11 -30.07 -11.69
CA ALA A 14 -6.32 -28.67 -11.35
C ALA A 14 -5.32 -28.14 -10.32
N LEU A 15 -4.79 -29.03 -9.47
CA LEU A 15 -3.69 -28.75 -8.55
C LEU A 15 -2.58 -29.78 -8.80
N VAL A 16 -1.38 -29.30 -9.06
CA VAL A 16 -0.17 -30.12 -9.16
C VAL A 16 0.85 -29.61 -8.16
N LEU A 17 1.31 -30.47 -7.26
CA LEU A 17 2.43 -30.21 -6.36
C LEU A 17 3.67 -30.90 -6.90
N PHE A 18 4.81 -30.21 -6.83
CA PHE A 18 6.08 -30.76 -7.28
C PHE A 18 7.24 -30.08 -6.56
N LYS A 19 8.38 -30.76 -6.49
CA LYS A 19 9.67 -30.14 -6.16
C LYS A 19 10.41 -29.84 -7.45
N ARG A 20 11.25 -28.81 -7.45
CA ARG A 20 12.14 -28.52 -8.59
C ARG A 20 13.40 -29.33 -8.44
N ASN A 21 13.82 -30.01 -9.50
CA ASN A 21 15.12 -30.66 -9.54
C ASN A 21 16.22 -29.59 -9.43
N LEU A 22 16.95 -29.58 -8.31
CA LEU A 22 17.96 -28.56 -8.01
C LEU A 22 19.21 -28.70 -8.90
N ALA A 23 19.55 -29.90 -9.36
CA ALA A 23 20.68 -30.15 -10.26
C ALA A 23 20.48 -29.50 -11.64
N VAL A 24 19.23 -29.40 -12.10
CA VAL A 24 18.86 -28.72 -13.35
C VAL A 24 18.61 -27.23 -13.14
N ALA A 25 18.09 -26.83 -11.97
CA ALA A 25 17.69 -25.45 -11.71
C ALA A 25 18.86 -24.53 -11.27
N VAL A 26 19.83 -25.04 -10.50
CA VAL A 26 21.00 -24.28 -10.02
C VAL A 26 22.20 -25.23 -9.88
N PRO A 27 23.12 -25.30 -10.85
CA PRO A 27 24.23 -26.26 -10.86
C PRO A 27 25.15 -26.22 -9.63
N ASN A 28 25.17 -25.09 -8.90
CA ASN A 28 26.03 -24.85 -7.72
C ASN A 28 25.27 -24.87 -6.38
N ALA A 29 24.00 -25.32 -6.33
CA ALA A 29 23.24 -25.33 -5.08
C ALA A 29 23.71 -26.47 -4.16
N LYS A 30 24.23 -26.12 -2.98
CA LYS A 30 24.59 -27.10 -1.93
C LYS A 30 23.33 -27.83 -1.44
N ALA A 31 23.35 -29.16 -1.49
CA ALA A 31 22.24 -30.08 -1.21
C ALA A 31 21.77 -30.16 0.27
N HIS A 32 22.19 -29.26 1.14
CA HIS A 32 21.92 -29.36 2.59
C HIS A 32 20.54 -28.86 3.02
N ARG A 33 19.77 -28.20 2.14
CA ARG A 33 18.47 -27.63 2.48
C ARG A 33 17.35 -28.44 1.83
N GLN A 34 16.36 -28.86 2.62
CA GLN A 34 15.18 -29.55 2.09
C GLN A 34 14.50 -28.67 1.03
N ALA A 35 14.15 -29.28 -0.10
CA ALA A 35 13.53 -28.58 -1.22
C ALA A 35 12.09 -28.19 -0.88
N ASN A 36 11.75 -26.93 -1.18
CA ASN A 36 10.38 -26.43 -1.02
C ASN A 36 9.47 -27.04 -2.08
N TRP A 37 8.22 -27.28 -1.69
CA TRP A 37 7.15 -27.61 -2.61
C TRP A 37 6.75 -26.39 -3.46
N TYR A 38 6.41 -26.66 -4.69
CA TYR A 38 5.82 -25.73 -5.64
C TYR A 38 4.44 -26.23 -6.01
N MET A 39 3.53 -25.30 -6.24
CA MET A 39 2.18 -25.56 -6.72
C MET A 39 2.01 -25.00 -8.12
N ARG A 40 1.30 -25.76 -8.96
CA ARG A 40 0.77 -25.31 -10.24
C ARG A 40 -0.74 -25.48 -10.19
N LEU A 41 -1.45 -24.38 -10.42
CA LEU A 41 -2.90 -24.27 -10.31
C LEU A 41 -3.50 -23.97 -11.68
N LYS A 42 -4.50 -24.76 -12.07
CA LYS A 42 -5.34 -24.51 -13.24
C LYS A 42 -6.67 -23.93 -12.77
N ILE A 43 -6.92 -22.68 -13.12
CA ILE A 43 -8.15 -21.98 -12.75
C ILE A 43 -9.11 -22.03 -13.94
N GLY A 44 -10.34 -22.51 -13.71
CA GLY A 44 -11.38 -22.53 -14.73
C GLY A 44 -11.67 -21.11 -15.23
N GLY A 45 -11.72 -20.91 -16.55
CA GLY A 45 -11.98 -19.61 -17.17
C GLY A 45 -10.75 -18.79 -17.59
N ARG A 46 -9.51 -19.23 -17.27
CA ARG A 46 -8.26 -18.56 -17.74
C ARG A 46 -7.41 -19.53 -18.56
N LYS A 47 -6.77 -19.01 -19.62
CA LYS A 47 -5.72 -19.75 -20.35
C LYS A 47 -4.41 -19.70 -19.54
N GLY A 48 -3.78 -20.86 -19.34
CA GLY A 48 -2.50 -21.00 -18.66
C GLY A 48 -2.59 -21.53 -17.22
N TYR A 49 -1.47 -21.50 -16.50
CA TYR A 49 -1.33 -22.00 -15.13
C TYR A 49 -0.71 -20.96 -14.21
N VAL A 50 -1.20 -20.87 -12.98
CA VAL A 50 -0.54 -20.09 -11.92
C VAL A 50 0.46 -21.01 -11.23
N THR A 51 1.75 -20.71 -11.32
CA THR A 51 2.82 -21.49 -10.67
C THR A 51 3.47 -20.66 -9.58
N ARG A 52 3.45 -21.15 -8.33
CA ARG A 52 3.97 -20.44 -7.15
C ARG A 52 4.71 -21.43 -6.23
N SER A 53 5.63 -20.96 -5.40
CA SER A 53 6.21 -21.77 -4.31
C SER A 53 5.26 -21.76 -3.11
N THR A 54 5.12 -22.89 -2.42
CA THR A 54 4.42 -22.93 -1.13
C THR A 54 5.31 -22.45 0.01
N LYS A 55 6.64 -22.35 -0.21
CA LYS A 55 7.67 -22.08 0.82
C LYS A 55 7.71 -23.12 1.96
N LEU A 56 7.02 -24.24 1.80
CA LEU A 56 6.92 -25.32 2.78
C LEU A 56 7.69 -26.54 2.27
N THR A 57 8.34 -27.27 3.16
CA THR A 57 9.11 -28.49 2.85
C THR A 57 8.30 -29.76 3.13
N ILE A 58 7.36 -29.69 4.08
CA ILE A 58 6.45 -30.78 4.44
C ILE A 58 5.31 -30.85 3.43
N TYR A 59 4.97 -32.06 2.99
CA TYR A 59 3.99 -32.27 1.93
C TYR A 59 2.56 -31.95 2.40
N GLU A 60 2.17 -32.40 3.58
CA GLU A 60 0.82 -32.20 4.13
C GLU A 60 0.51 -30.69 4.23
N ASP A 61 1.40 -29.92 4.86
CA ASP A 61 1.26 -28.46 4.98
C ASP A 61 1.22 -27.78 3.60
N ALA A 62 2.08 -28.22 2.67
CA ALA A 62 2.10 -27.69 1.30
C ALA A 62 0.80 -28.00 0.55
N TYR A 63 0.20 -29.17 0.78
CA TYR A 63 -1.07 -29.57 0.19
C TYR A 63 -2.24 -28.76 0.73
N GLU A 64 -2.34 -28.59 2.05
CA GLU A 64 -3.38 -27.74 2.65
C GLU A 64 -3.28 -26.29 2.17
N TYR A 65 -2.06 -25.73 2.16
CA TYR A 65 -1.82 -24.40 1.63
C TYR A 65 -2.24 -24.29 0.16
N ALA A 66 -1.80 -25.22 -0.70
CA ALA A 66 -2.11 -25.17 -2.13
C ALA A 66 -3.60 -25.41 -2.43
N LYS A 67 -4.29 -26.23 -1.63
CA LYS A 67 -5.74 -26.41 -1.71
C LYS A 67 -6.48 -25.12 -1.34
N SER A 68 -6.06 -24.46 -0.25
CA SER A 68 -6.65 -23.19 0.18
C SER A 68 -6.49 -22.11 -0.90
N GLU A 69 -5.31 -22.04 -1.53
CA GLU A 69 -5.01 -21.10 -2.60
C GLU A 69 -5.81 -21.39 -3.87
N LEU A 70 -5.96 -22.66 -4.25
CA LEU A 70 -6.81 -23.05 -5.39
C LEU A 70 -8.25 -22.56 -5.19
N LEU A 71 -8.82 -22.79 -4.00
CA LEU A 71 -10.17 -22.35 -3.66
C LEU A 71 -10.29 -20.82 -3.70
N ARG A 72 -9.31 -20.11 -3.13
CA ARG A 72 -9.26 -18.64 -3.15
C ARG A 72 -9.26 -18.09 -4.58
N LEU A 73 -8.42 -18.66 -5.47
CA LEU A 73 -8.34 -18.23 -6.86
C LEU A 73 -9.59 -18.60 -7.67
N GLN A 74 -10.21 -19.74 -7.41
CA GLN A 74 -11.49 -20.11 -8.03
C GLN A 74 -12.61 -19.16 -7.61
N GLN A 75 -12.68 -18.79 -6.32
CA GLN A 75 -13.65 -17.81 -5.82
C GLN A 75 -13.40 -16.43 -6.44
N ALA A 76 -12.15 -15.99 -6.49
CA ALA A 76 -11.78 -14.73 -7.13
C ALA A 76 -12.19 -14.71 -8.62
N ALA A 77 -11.93 -15.79 -9.36
CA ALA A 77 -12.35 -15.92 -10.76
C ALA A 77 -13.87 -15.87 -10.93
N LYS A 78 -14.63 -16.56 -10.07
CA LYS A 78 -16.10 -16.51 -10.09
C LYS A 78 -16.67 -15.12 -9.82
N LEU A 79 -16.00 -14.34 -8.97
CA LEU A 79 -16.38 -12.97 -8.62
C LEU A 79 -15.83 -11.92 -9.59
N GLY A 80 -15.08 -12.31 -10.62
CA GLY A 80 -14.46 -11.38 -11.57
C GLY A 80 -13.29 -10.57 -10.99
N HIS A 81 -12.74 -10.98 -9.85
CA HIS A 81 -11.58 -10.35 -9.25
C HIS A 81 -10.27 -10.75 -9.96
N SER A 82 -9.28 -9.87 -9.88
CA SER A 82 -7.91 -10.15 -10.32
C SER A 82 -7.34 -11.34 -9.53
N LEU A 83 -6.78 -12.29 -10.27
CA LEU A 83 -6.04 -13.42 -9.71
C LEU A 83 -4.60 -13.05 -9.33
N ASP A 84 -4.13 -11.94 -9.87
CA ASP A 84 -2.80 -11.42 -9.60
C ASP A 84 -2.88 -10.56 -8.33
N GLU A 85 -2.00 -10.87 -7.39
CA GLU A 85 -1.87 -10.13 -6.15
C GLU A 85 -1.13 -8.83 -6.42
N HIS A 86 -1.66 -7.74 -5.87
CA HIS A 86 -1.07 -6.42 -5.98
C HIS A 86 -0.71 -5.92 -4.59
N THR A 87 0.49 -5.37 -4.45
CA THR A 87 0.84 -4.60 -3.25
C THR A 87 0.17 -3.23 -3.28
N PHE A 88 0.03 -2.62 -2.11
CA PHE A 88 -0.44 -1.24 -1.99
C PHE A 88 0.41 -0.29 -2.85
N GLU A 89 1.73 -0.43 -2.80
CA GLU A 89 2.64 0.43 -3.56
C GLU A 89 2.50 0.24 -5.07
N GLN A 90 2.42 -1.01 -5.56
CA GLN A 90 2.21 -1.28 -6.99
C GLN A 90 0.89 -0.66 -7.48
N HIS A 91 -0.17 -0.86 -6.70
CA HIS A 91 -1.47 -0.28 -7.02
C HIS A 91 -1.41 1.26 -7.00
N TRP A 92 -0.81 1.85 -5.97
CA TRP A 92 -0.70 3.30 -5.83
C TRP A 92 0.10 3.92 -6.98
N ASN A 93 1.25 3.36 -7.36
CA ASN A 93 2.04 3.86 -8.48
C ASN A 93 1.22 3.82 -9.78
N ASN A 94 0.56 2.69 -10.07
CA ASN A 94 -0.30 2.55 -11.25
C ASN A 94 -1.50 3.52 -11.23
N TRP A 95 -2.10 3.76 -10.07
CA TRP A 95 -3.19 4.70 -9.89
C TRP A 95 -2.72 6.15 -10.09
N PHE A 96 -1.59 6.53 -9.50
CA PHE A 96 -1.00 7.85 -9.62
C PHE A 96 -0.64 8.18 -11.08
N GLU A 97 0.10 7.28 -11.75
CA GLU A 97 0.50 7.47 -13.15
C GLU A 97 -0.69 7.65 -14.08
N ARG A 98 -1.79 6.89 -13.88
CA ARG A 98 -3.01 7.05 -14.68
C ARG A 98 -3.65 8.41 -14.47
N ASN A 99 -3.77 8.87 -13.23
CA ASN A 99 -4.39 10.18 -12.94
C ASN A 99 -3.55 11.34 -13.51
N VAL A 100 -2.22 11.22 -13.48
CA VAL A 100 -1.31 12.18 -14.12
C VAL A 100 -1.50 12.17 -15.64
N LYS A 101 -1.48 10.99 -16.28
CA LYS A 101 -1.65 10.86 -17.74
C LYS A 101 -3.02 11.34 -18.24
N ASN A 102 -4.06 11.11 -17.45
CA ASN A 102 -5.41 11.57 -17.77
C ASN A 102 -5.58 13.10 -17.63
N GLY A 103 -4.58 13.82 -17.12
CA GLY A 103 -4.67 15.26 -16.90
C GLY A 103 -5.69 15.67 -15.83
N ALA A 104 -6.12 14.74 -14.98
CA ALA A 104 -7.19 14.97 -14.01
C ALA A 104 -6.76 15.88 -12.83
N TRP A 105 -5.45 16.04 -12.61
CA TRP A 105 -4.90 16.77 -11.46
C TRP A 105 -3.94 17.87 -11.88
N ALA A 106 -4.13 19.06 -11.29
CA ALA A 106 -3.13 20.11 -11.29
C ALA A 106 -1.83 19.68 -10.58
N ASP A 107 -0.71 20.31 -10.93
CA ASP A 107 0.63 19.98 -10.40
C ASP A 107 0.69 19.99 -8.87
N SER A 108 -0.01 20.94 -8.23
CA SER A 108 -0.09 21.02 -6.78
C SER A 108 -0.73 19.78 -6.15
N ARG A 109 -1.71 19.17 -6.82
CA ARG A 109 -2.39 17.96 -6.37
C ARG A 109 -1.53 16.72 -6.61
N GLN A 110 -0.84 16.64 -7.75
CA GLN A 110 0.13 15.59 -8.03
C GLN A 110 1.26 15.58 -6.97
N TYR A 111 1.84 16.76 -6.72
CA TYR A 111 2.86 16.95 -5.68
C TYR A 111 2.36 16.52 -4.30
N TRP A 112 1.13 16.91 -3.93
CA TRP A 112 0.55 16.51 -2.65
C TRP A 112 0.43 14.98 -2.54
N HIS A 113 -0.10 14.32 -3.56
CA HIS A 113 -0.24 12.85 -3.55
C HIS A 113 1.10 12.15 -3.42
N GLU A 114 2.09 12.56 -4.22
CA GLU A 114 3.43 11.99 -4.19
C GLU A 114 4.07 12.13 -2.80
N LYS A 115 4.07 13.35 -2.23
CA LYS A 115 4.70 13.58 -0.91
C LYS A 115 3.99 12.89 0.23
N TYR A 116 2.66 12.79 0.21
CA TYR A 116 1.91 12.10 1.25
C TYR A 116 2.01 10.59 1.13
N ALA A 117 2.04 10.05 -0.08
CA ALA A 117 2.22 8.61 -0.28
C ALA A 117 3.58 8.15 0.21
N GLU A 118 4.66 8.82 -0.21
CA GLU A 118 6.03 8.49 0.20
C GLU A 118 6.23 8.61 1.71
N ARG A 119 5.66 9.65 2.34
CA ARG A 119 5.87 9.89 3.76
C ARG A 119 4.99 9.04 4.67
N TYR A 120 3.73 8.83 4.27
CA TYR A 120 2.71 8.29 5.17
C TYR A 120 2.08 7.01 4.65
N PHE A 121 1.55 6.99 3.43
CA PHE A 121 0.75 5.84 2.97
C PHE A 121 1.62 4.61 2.74
N LYS A 122 2.65 4.71 1.89
CA LYS A 122 3.59 3.61 1.62
C LYS A 122 4.30 3.16 2.90
N GLN A 123 4.61 4.13 3.77
CA GLN A 123 5.32 3.86 5.02
C GLN A 123 4.47 3.16 6.08
N TYR A 124 3.15 3.37 6.05
CA TYR A 124 2.22 2.63 6.91
C TYR A 124 1.90 1.24 6.34
N PHE A 125 1.59 1.16 5.04
CA PHE A 125 1.25 -0.09 4.36
C PHE A 125 2.49 -0.88 3.92
N LYS A 126 3.44 -1.03 4.84
CA LYS A 126 4.62 -1.91 4.74
C LYS A 126 4.56 -2.99 5.81
N ASN A 127 5.00 -4.18 5.46
CA ASN A 127 5.28 -5.26 6.40
C ASN A 127 6.47 -4.90 7.29
N LYS A 128 6.64 -5.64 8.39
CA LYS A 128 7.80 -5.49 9.29
C LYS A 128 9.14 -5.64 8.56
N ASP A 129 9.17 -6.44 7.50
CA ASP A 129 10.35 -6.68 6.67
C ASP A 129 10.62 -5.54 5.65
N GLY A 130 9.81 -4.47 5.67
CA GLY A 130 9.94 -3.33 4.77
C GLY A 130 9.30 -3.50 3.39
N THR A 131 8.77 -4.68 3.08
CA THR A 131 8.04 -4.93 1.83
C THR A 131 6.64 -4.33 1.87
N SER A 132 6.12 -3.84 0.74
CA SER A 132 4.74 -3.29 0.70
C SER A 132 3.70 -4.39 0.96
N MET A 133 2.68 -4.08 1.77
CA MET A 133 1.57 -4.99 2.07
C MET A 133 0.77 -5.33 0.82
N LEU A 134 0.25 -6.56 0.73
CA LEU A 134 -0.73 -6.92 -0.29
C LEU A 134 -2.04 -6.20 -0.01
N LEU A 135 -2.74 -5.77 -1.06
CA LEU A 135 -4.03 -5.08 -0.92
C LEU A 135 -5.06 -5.92 -0.16
N ASN A 136 -5.07 -7.24 -0.35
CA ASN A 136 -6.00 -8.14 0.34
C ASN A 136 -5.62 -8.40 1.80
N ASP A 137 -4.39 -8.08 2.22
CA ASP A 137 -3.97 -8.16 3.63
C ASP A 137 -4.35 -6.90 4.42
N ILE A 138 -4.75 -5.83 3.73
CA ILE A 138 -5.22 -4.59 4.36
C ILE A 138 -6.68 -4.78 4.79
N THR A 139 -6.85 -5.40 5.96
CA THR A 139 -8.17 -5.57 6.57
C THR A 139 -8.74 -4.23 7.06
N PRO A 140 -10.05 -4.13 7.32
CA PRO A 140 -10.64 -2.94 7.92
C PRO A 140 -9.98 -2.53 9.25
N SER A 141 -9.44 -3.49 10.01
CA SER A 141 -8.69 -3.25 11.24
C SER A 141 -7.35 -2.57 10.96
N VAL A 142 -6.58 -3.09 10.00
CA VAL A 142 -5.33 -2.47 9.54
C VAL A 142 -5.60 -1.06 9.00
N ALA A 143 -6.63 -0.90 8.18
CA ALA A 143 -7.01 0.41 7.66
C ALA A 143 -7.37 1.39 8.79
N SER A 144 -8.10 0.96 9.80
CA SER A 144 -8.47 1.83 10.93
C SER A 144 -7.25 2.25 11.76
N GLY A 145 -6.28 1.33 11.96
CA GLY A 145 -5.03 1.60 12.67
C GLY A 145 -4.14 2.66 12.00
N TYR A 146 -4.38 2.99 10.72
CA TYR A 146 -3.67 4.07 10.03
C TYR A 146 -3.78 5.39 10.79
N TRP A 147 -4.94 5.69 11.36
CA TRP A 147 -5.19 6.98 12.01
C TRP A 147 -4.40 7.13 13.30
N ASP A 148 -4.34 6.08 14.12
CA ASP A 148 -3.57 6.08 15.36
C ASP A 148 -2.08 6.23 15.08
N TRP A 149 -1.58 5.47 14.10
CA TRP A 149 -0.20 5.62 13.61
C TRP A 149 0.08 7.01 13.08
N ARG A 150 -0.83 7.57 12.27
CA ARG A 150 -0.68 8.87 11.62
C ARG A 150 -0.65 10.02 12.61
N ILE A 151 -1.43 9.93 13.68
CA ILE A 151 -1.47 10.90 14.77
C ILE A 151 -0.17 10.83 15.59
N GLY A 152 0.33 9.62 15.88
CA GLY A 152 1.56 9.41 16.66
C GLY A 152 2.87 9.51 15.86
N PHE A 153 2.82 9.59 14.53
CA PHE A 153 3.99 9.46 13.65
C PHE A 153 5.16 10.39 14.03
N TRP A 154 4.89 11.69 14.26
CA TRP A 154 5.96 12.65 14.56
C TRP A 154 6.53 12.52 15.97
N ASP A 155 5.82 11.86 16.89
CA ASP A 155 6.31 11.56 18.24
C ASP A 155 7.04 10.21 18.32
N SER A 156 6.91 9.37 17.29
CA SER A 156 7.62 8.10 17.15
C SER A 156 9.14 8.28 16.99
N ALA A 157 9.90 7.21 17.20
CA ALA A 157 11.34 7.21 16.98
C ALA A 157 11.71 7.59 15.53
N GLU A 158 10.98 7.07 14.54
CA GLU A 158 11.17 7.40 13.12
C GLU A 158 10.91 8.90 12.85
N GLY A 159 9.81 9.43 13.39
CA GLY A 159 9.45 10.84 13.26
C GLY A 159 10.48 11.78 13.88
N LYS A 160 10.95 11.45 15.09
CA LYS A 160 12.01 12.20 15.79
C LYS A 160 13.35 12.13 15.05
N ALA A 161 13.69 10.98 14.48
CA ALA A 161 14.90 10.83 13.66
C ALA A 161 14.85 11.74 12.42
N LEU A 162 13.71 11.77 11.72
CA LEU A 162 13.47 12.66 10.57
C LEU A 162 13.44 14.15 10.95
N GLN A 163 12.98 14.48 12.15
CA GLN A 163 13.07 15.84 12.69
C GLN A 163 14.51 16.24 12.94
N LYS A 164 15.32 15.37 13.55
CA LYS A 164 16.74 15.65 13.84
C LYS A 164 17.57 15.78 12.56
N TYR A 165 17.39 14.87 11.61
CA TYR A 165 18.13 14.85 10.37
C TYR A 165 17.25 14.41 9.21
N ASN A 166 17.09 15.31 8.24
CA ASN A 166 16.40 15.02 7.00
C ASN A 166 17.43 14.95 5.87
N ALA A 167 17.64 13.75 5.32
CA ALA A 167 18.57 13.52 4.23
C ALA A 167 18.31 14.42 3.01
N LYS A 168 17.04 14.79 2.75
CA LYS A 168 16.66 15.70 1.65
C LYS A 168 17.11 17.15 1.89
N ARG A 169 17.57 17.48 3.10
CA ARG A 169 18.08 18.80 3.51
C ARG A 169 19.61 18.81 3.67
N ARG A 170 20.34 17.81 3.15
CA ARG A 170 21.80 17.71 3.32
C ARG A 170 22.55 18.97 2.90
N GLY A 171 22.09 19.64 1.83
CA GLY A 171 22.67 20.89 1.32
C GLY A 171 22.01 22.19 1.83
N ALA A 172 21.05 22.12 2.75
CA ALA A 172 20.37 23.30 3.27
C ALA A 172 21.06 23.85 4.54
N LYS A 173 20.86 25.15 4.82
CA LYS A 173 21.37 25.82 6.05
C LYS A 173 20.97 25.11 7.34
N THR A 174 19.77 24.53 7.36
CA THR A 174 19.29 23.69 8.47
C THR A 174 18.96 22.30 7.97
N ARG A 175 19.54 21.28 8.62
CA ARG A 175 19.35 19.87 8.28
C ARG A 175 18.15 19.23 8.98
N SER A 176 17.55 19.93 9.95
CA SER A 176 16.42 19.45 10.74
C SER A 176 15.06 19.84 10.15
N THR A 177 14.01 19.13 10.58
CA THR A 177 12.60 19.39 10.25
C THR A 177 11.79 19.69 11.52
N ASN A 178 12.36 20.47 12.44
CA ASN A 178 11.76 20.75 13.75
C ASN A 178 10.39 21.46 13.67
N ASN A 179 10.07 22.09 12.54
CA ASN A 179 8.79 22.77 12.32
C ASN A 179 7.64 21.79 12.03
N ALA A 180 7.90 20.48 11.98
CA ALA A 180 6.85 19.49 11.79
C ALA A 180 5.92 19.47 13.01
N ARG A 181 4.63 19.72 12.77
CA ARG A 181 3.59 19.68 13.82
C ARG A 181 3.43 18.25 14.33
N LYS A 182 3.50 18.05 15.65
CA LYS A 182 3.38 16.73 16.31
C LYS A 182 2.10 15.99 15.89
N ALA A 183 0.94 16.62 16.09
CA ALA A 183 -0.35 16.10 15.65
C ALA A 183 -0.80 16.77 14.34
N PRO A 184 -1.32 16.01 13.36
CA PRO A 184 -1.91 16.56 12.15
C PRO A 184 -3.19 17.37 12.43
N ALA A 185 -3.48 18.35 11.58
CA ALA A 185 -4.76 19.06 11.64
C ALA A 185 -5.91 18.15 11.16
N THR A 186 -7.12 18.33 11.70
CA THR A 186 -8.31 17.56 11.29
C THR A 186 -8.56 17.65 9.79
N LYS A 187 -8.38 18.83 9.17
CA LYS A 187 -8.51 19.00 7.73
C LYS A 187 -7.49 18.17 6.94
N THR A 188 -6.26 18.03 7.46
CA THR A 188 -5.23 17.16 6.87
C THR A 188 -5.68 15.70 6.91
N LEU A 189 -6.19 15.22 8.05
CA LEU A 189 -6.70 13.85 8.18
C LEU A 189 -7.89 13.59 7.24
N LEU A 190 -8.79 14.57 7.07
CA LEU A 190 -9.92 14.46 6.12
C LEU A 190 -9.44 14.42 4.66
N MET A 191 -8.38 15.16 4.31
CA MET A 191 -7.78 15.08 2.97
C MET A 191 -7.13 13.72 2.72
N GLU A 192 -6.41 13.18 3.71
CA GLU A 192 -5.85 11.83 3.66
C GLU A 192 -6.95 10.77 3.54
N GLN A 193 -8.06 10.94 4.28
CA GLN A 193 -9.22 10.05 4.22
C GLN A 193 -9.82 10.00 2.82
N SER A 194 -10.01 11.18 2.20
CA SER A 194 -10.52 11.27 0.84
C SER A 194 -9.60 10.56 -0.15
N ALA A 195 -8.29 10.81 -0.06
CA ALA A 195 -7.31 10.19 -0.93
C ALA A 195 -7.26 8.67 -0.78
N LEU A 196 -7.17 8.16 0.45
CA LEU A 196 -7.11 6.72 0.70
C LEU A 196 -8.40 6.01 0.25
N ASN A 197 -9.56 6.61 0.49
CA ASN A 197 -10.82 6.05 0.00
C ASN A 197 -10.86 6.01 -1.54
N GLN A 198 -10.34 7.01 -2.24
CA GLN A 198 -10.24 6.97 -3.71
C GLN A 198 -9.30 5.86 -4.20
N ILE A 199 -8.16 5.69 -3.54
CA ILE A 199 -7.18 4.65 -3.87
C ILE A 199 -7.79 3.25 -3.68
N PHE A 200 -8.39 2.97 -2.52
CA PHE A 200 -8.97 1.66 -2.24
C PHE A 200 -10.23 1.38 -3.07
N PHE A 201 -11.00 2.41 -3.39
CA PHE A 201 -12.15 2.26 -4.29
C PHE A 201 -11.72 1.91 -5.71
N ASP A 202 -10.71 2.59 -6.28
CA ASP A 202 -10.17 2.22 -7.60
C ASP A 202 -9.54 0.81 -7.58
N ALA A 203 -8.91 0.40 -6.46
CA ALA A 203 -8.43 -0.96 -6.29
C ALA A 203 -9.55 -2.01 -6.35
N PHE A 204 -10.68 -1.72 -5.72
CA PHE A 204 -11.87 -2.57 -5.75
C PHE A 204 -12.50 -2.61 -7.15
N GLU A 205 -12.69 -1.48 -7.82
CA GLU A 205 -13.26 -1.42 -9.19
C GLU A 205 -12.42 -2.20 -10.20
N ARG A 206 -11.11 -2.29 -9.96
CA ARG A 206 -10.17 -3.07 -10.80
C ARG A 206 -10.09 -4.54 -10.41
N GLY A 207 -10.91 -4.98 -9.45
CA GLY A 207 -10.90 -6.33 -8.92
C GLY A 207 -9.62 -6.70 -8.17
N ARG A 208 -8.77 -5.74 -7.79
CA ARG A 208 -7.50 -6.01 -7.08
C ARG A 208 -7.69 -6.22 -5.58
N LEU A 209 -8.87 -5.85 -5.08
CA LEU A 209 -9.27 -5.91 -3.69
C LEU A 209 -10.63 -6.62 -3.61
N GLN A 210 -10.77 -7.58 -2.69
CA GLN A 210 -12.00 -8.40 -2.59
C GLN A 210 -13.18 -7.68 -1.92
N GLN A 211 -12.92 -6.86 -0.90
CA GLN A 211 -13.95 -6.18 -0.12
C GLN A 211 -13.70 -4.68 0.01
N VAL A 212 -14.63 -3.86 -0.45
CA VAL A 212 -14.55 -2.41 -0.22
C VAL A 212 -14.70 -2.09 1.28
N PHE A 213 -13.83 -1.23 1.78
CA PHE A 213 -13.98 -0.63 3.10
C PHE A 213 -13.82 0.89 3.00
N LYS A 214 -14.40 1.60 3.97
CA LYS A 214 -14.35 3.06 4.03
C LYS A 214 -13.57 3.50 5.25
N MET A 215 -12.48 4.22 5.01
CA MET A 215 -11.72 4.84 6.08
C MET A 215 -12.45 6.08 6.60
N ARG A 216 -12.47 6.25 7.92
CA ARG A 216 -13.03 7.41 8.61
C ARG A 216 -11.98 8.01 9.53
N ALA A 217 -11.55 9.23 9.22
CA ALA A 217 -10.63 9.98 10.06
C ALA A 217 -11.29 10.34 11.40
N PRO A 218 -10.54 10.30 12.51
CA PRO A 218 -11.04 10.75 13.80
C PRO A 218 -11.26 12.27 13.74
N ALA A 219 -12.52 12.69 13.83
CA ALA A 219 -12.87 14.10 13.90
C ALA A 219 -13.11 14.51 15.36
N LYS A 220 -12.46 15.59 15.81
CA LYS A 220 -12.92 16.36 16.98
C LYS A 220 -14.01 17.33 16.54
N ASN A 221 -14.91 17.65 17.47
CA ASN A 221 -16.14 18.45 17.27
C ASN A 221 -16.01 19.57 16.24
N ARG A 222 -17.02 19.65 15.36
CA ARG A 222 -17.13 20.57 14.23
C ARG A 222 -17.53 21.98 14.67
N THR A 223 -16.67 22.69 15.39
CA THR A 223 -16.75 24.16 15.36
C THR A 223 -16.05 24.64 14.10
N PRO A 224 -16.76 25.22 13.12
CA PRO A 224 -16.13 25.77 11.93
C PRO A 224 -15.31 26.99 12.36
N THR A 225 -14.00 26.81 12.61
CA THR A 225 -13.06 27.93 12.69
C THR A 225 -12.85 28.45 11.27
N ARG A 226 -13.79 29.25 10.76
CA ARG A 226 -13.53 30.12 9.61
C ARG A 226 -12.41 31.09 10.03
N ARG A 227 -11.48 31.37 9.11
CA ARG A 227 -10.54 32.47 9.32
C ARG A 227 -11.38 33.74 9.45
N ALA A 228 -11.08 34.58 10.45
CA ALA A 228 -11.70 35.89 10.57
C ALA A 228 -11.49 36.65 9.24
N GLY A 229 -12.57 37.23 8.72
CA GLY A 229 -12.46 38.21 7.65
C GLY A 229 -12.00 39.54 8.22
N PHE A 230 -11.63 40.47 7.35
CA PHE A 230 -11.43 41.85 7.76
C PHE A 230 -12.78 42.54 7.85
N ASP A 231 -13.03 43.29 8.93
CA ASP A 231 -14.09 44.28 8.93
C ASP A 231 -13.67 45.56 8.16
N ALA A 232 -14.60 46.51 8.01
CA ALA A 232 -14.35 47.73 7.24
C ALA A 232 -13.25 48.61 7.86
N GLU A 233 -13.11 48.59 9.18
CA GLU A 233 -12.11 49.37 9.91
C GLU A 233 -10.73 48.75 9.81
N GLU A 234 -10.62 47.42 9.97
CA GLU A 234 -9.42 46.64 9.74
C GLU A 234 -8.93 46.77 8.30
N TYR A 235 -9.85 46.77 7.32
CA TYR A 235 -9.49 46.98 5.92
C TYR A 235 -8.97 48.40 5.65
N THR A 236 -9.60 49.42 6.24
CA THR A 236 -9.16 50.82 6.13
C THR A 236 -7.78 51.01 6.80
N THR A 237 -7.56 50.34 7.92
CA THR A 237 -6.29 50.34 8.65
C THR A 237 -5.18 49.68 7.84
N LEU A 238 -5.46 48.49 7.28
CA LEU A 238 -4.54 47.75 6.42
C LEU A 238 -4.12 48.60 5.20
N THR A 239 -5.10 49.19 4.51
CA THR A 239 -4.84 50.00 3.31
C THR A 239 -4.10 51.30 3.63
N ARG A 240 -4.37 51.93 4.78
CA ARG A 240 -3.61 53.09 5.25
C ARG A 240 -2.15 52.74 5.48
N TYR A 241 -1.87 51.66 6.22
CA TYR A 241 -0.49 51.22 6.49
C TYR A 241 0.27 50.83 5.23
N LEU A 242 -0.37 50.17 4.27
CA LEU A 242 0.23 49.83 2.99
C LEU A 242 0.62 51.08 2.17
N ARG A 243 -0.16 52.16 2.27
CA ARG A 243 0.11 53.42 1.58
C ARG A 243 1.14 54.30 2.29
N SER A 244 1.23 54.21 3.61
CA SER A 244 2.20 54.97 4.40
C SER A 244 3.57 54.30 4.50
N TYR A 245 3.71 53.05 4.03
CA TYR A 245 4.98 52.34 3.97
C TYR A 245 5.84 52.93 2.85
N ARG A 246 6.76 53.84 3.22
CA ARG A 246 7.85 54.34 2.38
C ARG A 246 9.17 53.72 2.83
#